data_AF-A0A954E2T7-F1
#
_entry.id   AF-A0A954E2T7-F1
#
_cell.length_a   1.000
_cell.length_b   1.000
_cell.length_c   1.000
_cell.angle_alpha   90.00
_cell.angle_beta   90.00
_cell.angle_gamma   90.00
#
_symmetry.space_group_name_H-M   'P 1'
#
loop_
_entity.id
_entity.type
_entity.pdbx_description
1 polymer ?
#
loop_
_entity_poly.entity_id
_entity_poly.type
_entity_poly.pdbx_seq_one_letter_code
_entity_poly.pdbx_strand_id
1 'polypeptide(L)'
;MSILPKNTRRMLRKAFKWSWLVTFPLSAAFVVWAIQTGTRFFDFGMRYNTFGGRATLYNIGKMEYEHMLRTAELALTPEHERTGNGLRRVNLYVQEGDEAKLNRNLPASGLEYVTGAIQYPDGSVNEVDLRYRGDFNWHWAMYKKSFRVKTKKKSLWEGMRKFNLIAPKEGQVVAGYMGYWLAAEMDLLAPRAELVELNVNGEYRGVHLLVEQLEEMLLRRSNRMPGDIFAGELMGKDAVDGIRQNIFRHPNLWEKVAINNHFADEANDSLVKLSDLITGPRTEERMAELRELIDLEAFGRFAAYRILTQTLHFSDTHNWRLYYDPWKNRFEPIIWDPDAWHPGWVPKAGQSIFPDIVHCAIDDALARDYQYIHAQQEALADFFDSGLYERLLRQFDSTVESARGSIYNDPTLVNAFEYFTPEETFGKIDKMRRSIVEIADQAHQLIAGESARLSYEFIGDDPNDDELRLRLGILGRRPNHRLAIEFLHRPTQPVSVAIAYWKNGERVEVDVSGAASLKGNRLEIERPLLASYDYYNDPNAKRRNAELIEKPGIYEVVVRGLTPQGNVPMDVRLGLGEDDWLRGFDAGRK
;
A
#
# COMPACT_ATOMS: atom_id res chain seq x y z
N MET A 1 -13.52 56.70 37.56
CA MET A 1 -12.67 56.15 38.65
C MET A 1 -12.98 56.70 40.06
N SER A 2 -13.93 57.62 40.25
CA SER A 2 -14.26 58.22 41.56
C SER A 2 -15.15 57.35 42.47
N ILE A 3 -15.75 56.29 41.94
CA ILE A 3 -16.75 55.43 42.60
C ILE A 3 -16.12 54.23 43.34
N LEU A 4 -14.83 53.93 43.10
CA LEU A 4 -14.17 52.75 43.69
C LEU A 4 -13.50 53.06 45.06
N PRO A 5 -13.49 52.11 46.02
CA PRO A 5 -12.79 52.24 47.30
C PRO A 5 -11.29 52.57 47.14
N LYS A 6 -10.71 53.30 48.10
CA LYS A 6 -9.30 53.78 48.05
C LYS A 6 -8.29 52.65 47.91
N ASN A 7 -8.53 51.50 48.55
CA ASN A 7 -7.70 50.30 48.45
C ASN A 7 -7.76 49.68 47.05
N THR A 8 -8.93 49.62 46.43
CA THR A 8 -9.12 49.13 45.05
C THR A 8 -8.37 50.00 44.04
N ARG A 9 -8.40 51.34 44.18
CA ARG A 9 -7.62 52.24 43.31
C ARG A 9 -6.11 52.03 43.46
N ARG A 10 -5.63 51.77 44.69
CA ARG A 10 -4.21 51.50 44.96
C ARG A 10 -3.76 50.17 44.34
N MET A 11 -4.60 49.13 44.43
CA MET A 11 -4.37 47.86 43.72
C MET A 11 -4.37 48.05 42.20
N LEU A 12 -5.36 48.71 41.63
CA LEU A 12 -5.44 48.94 40.18
C LEU A 12 -4.25 49.76 39.65
N ARG A 13 -3.79 50.78 40.38
CA ARG A 13 -2.57 51.53 40.02
C ARG A 13 -1.32 50.67 40.09
N LYS A 14 -1.22 49.74 41.04
CA LYS A 14 -0.10 48.78 41.10
C LYS A 14 -0.18 47.78 39.94
N ALA A 15 -1.36 47.21 39.67
CA ALA A 15 -1.59 46.29 38.57
C ALA A 15 -1.26 46.95 37.21
N PHE A 16 -1.70 48.21 36.99
CA PHE A 16 -1.39 48.97 35.78
C PHE A 16 0.11 49.30 35.64
N LYS A 17 0.81 49.60 36.74
CA LYS A 17 2.27 49.83 36.69
C LYS A 17 3.05 48.61 36.22
N TRP A 18 2.52 47.41 36.45
CA TRP A 18 3.15 46.15 36.04
C TRP A 18 2.45 45.48 34.85
N SER A 19 1.39 46.09 34.30
CA SER A 19 0.62 45.46 33.22
C SER A 19 1.45 45.29 31.96
N TRP A 20 2.45 46.15 31.73
CA TRP A 20 3.35 46.06 30.59
C TRP A 20 4.16 44.75 30.56
N LEU A 21 4.44 44.12 31.71
CA LEU A 21 5.10 42.81 31.77
C LEU A 21 4.26 41.69 31.12
N VAL A 22 2.95 41.88 31.04
CA VAL A 22 2.02 40.93 30.42
C VAL A 22 1.57 41.43 29.05
N THR A 23 1.24 42.72 28.92
CA THR A 23 0.71 43.27 27.67
C THR A 23 1.78 43.35 26.59
N PHE A 24 3.05 43.63 26.91
CA PHE A 24 4.10 43.71 25.90
C PHE A 24 4.39 42.35 25.23
N PRO A 25 4.63 41.25 25.98
CA PRO A 25 4.79 39.93 25.36
C PRO A 25 3.57 39.49 24.55
N LEU A 26 2.35 39.72 25.06
CA LEU A 26 1.13 39.39 24.34
C LEU A 26 0.97 40.20 23.05
N SER A 27 1.27 41.50 23.08
CA SER A 27 1.26 42.33 21.87
C SER A 27 2.34 41.90 20.87
N ALA A 28 3.54 41.55 21.33
CA ALA A 28 4.59 41.04 20.47
C ALA A 28 4.19 39.71 19.81
N ALA A 29 3.63 38.77 20.59
CA ALA A 29 3.11 37.51 20.07
C ALA A 29 1.99 37.73 19.05
N PHE A 30 1.05 38.65 19.32
CA PHE A 30 0.00 39.00 18.37
C PHE A 30 0.55 39.59 17.06
N VAL A 31 1.56 40.47 17.14
CA VAL A 31 2.20 41.04 15.94
C VAL A 31 2.91 39.96 15.13
N VAL A 32 3.65 39.06 15.78
CA VAL A 32 4.31 37.92 15.11
C VAL A 32 3.27 37.04 14.42
N TRP A 33 2.23 36.64 15.14
CA TRP A 33 1.11 35.85 14.61
C TRP A 33 0.46 36.52 13.40
N ALA A 34 0.17 37.84 13.48
CA ALA A 34 -0.47 38.58 12.40
C ALA A 34 0.42 38.68 11.16
N ILE A 35 1.73 38.90 11.34
CA ILE A 35 2.70 38.93 10.25
C ILE A 35 2.83 37.56 9.58
N GLN A 36 2.97 36.49 10.37
CA GLN A 36 3.09 35.11 9.85
C GLN A 36 1.81 34.70 9.10
N THR A 37 0.64 34.95 9.69
CA THR A 37 -0.66 34.69 9.07
C THR A 37 -0.82 35.46 7.76
N GLY A 38 -0.53 36.76 7.77
CA GLY A 38 -0.64 37.61 6.59
C GLY A 38 0.31 37.19 5.47
N THR A 39 1.56 36.88 5.81
CA THR A 39 2.59 36.46 4.85
C THR A 39 2.22 35.12 4.22
N ARG A 40 1.88 34.11 5.03
CA ARG A 40 1.44 32.80 4.50
C ARG A 40 0.15 32.88 3.70
N PHE A 41 -0.81 33.71 4.11
CA PHE A 41 -2.02 33.91 3.34
C PHE A 41 -1.71 34.55 1.98
N PHE A 42 -0.82 35.54 1.94
CA PHE A 42 -0.40 36.14 0.69
C PHE A 42 0.31 35.13 -0.21
N ASP A 43 1.27 34.37 0.33
CA ASP A 43 2.01 33.39 -0.46
C ASP A 43 1.13 32.22 -0.90
N PHE A 44 0.48 31.53 0.04
CA PHE A 44 -0.22 30.27 -0.24
C PHE A 44 -1.69 30.44 -0.64
N GLY A 45 -2.36 31.49 -0.16
CA GLY A 45 -3.76 31.78 -0.48
C GLY A 45 -3.93 32.62 -1.74
N MET A 46 -3.09 33.64 -1.94
CA MET A 46 -3.21 34.57 -3.07
C MET A 46 -2.25 34.24 -4.22
N ARG A 47 -0.95 34.18 -3.94
CA ARG A 47 0.09 34.06 -4.97
C ARG A 47 0.15 32.67 -5.59
N TYR A 48 0.20 31.63 -4.77
CA TYR A 48 0.33 30.25 -5.23
C TYR A 48 -1.02 29.54 -5.36
N ASN A 49 -2.10 30.10 -4.82
CA ASN A 49 -3.46 29.54 -4.81
C ASN A 49 -3.48 28.03 -4.48
N THR A 50 -2.85 27.69 -3.38
CA THR A 50 -2.64 26.30 -2.96
C THR A 50 -3.83 25.75 -2.17
N PHE A 51 -3.90 24.42 -2.02
CA PHE A 51 -4.91 23.69 -1.23
C PHE A 51 -6.36 23.84 -1.70
N GLY A 52 -6.58 24.28 -2.95
CA GLY A 52 -7.92 24.36 -3.55
C GLY A 52 -8.84 25.34 -2.80
N GLY A 53 -8.33 26.52 -2.44
CA GLY A 53 -9.10 27.56 -1.74
C GLY A 53 -9.18 27.40 -0.22
N ARG A 54 -8.59 26.35 0.36
CA ARG A 54 -8.55 26.15 1.83
C ARG A 54 -7.57 27.07 2.57
N ALA A 55 -6.67 27.72 1.84
CA ALA A 55 -5.68 28.67 2.35
C ALA A 55 -6.32 30.02 2.71
N THR A 56 -7.27 30.03 3.64
CA THR A 56 -7.96 31.25 4.09
C THR A 56 -7.22 31.90 5.26
N LEU A 57 -7.42 33.22 5.47
CA LEU A 57 -6.90 33.92 6.65
C LEU A 57 -7.28 33.24 7.96
N TYR A 58 -8.51 32.72 8.05
CA TYR A 58 -8.98 32.01 9.24
C TYR A 58 -8.22 30.71 9.48
N ASN A 59 -8.12 29.84 8.47
CA ASN A 59 -7.45 28.54 8.62
C ASN A 59 -5.96 28.70 8.91
N ILE A 60 -5.30 29.60 8.19
CA ILE A 60 -3.88 29.91 8.41
C ILE A 60 -3.70 30.54 9.79
N GLY A 61 -4.51 31.53 10.16
CA GLY A 61 -4.42 32.17 11.47
C GLY A 61 -4.65 31.20 12.63
N LYS A 62 -5.59 30.27 12.48
CA LYS A 62 -5.81 29.21 13.47
C LYS A 62 -4.57 28.30 13.59
N MET A 63 -4.06 27.79 12.47
CA MET A 63 -2.86 26.95 12.43
C MET A 63 -1.63 27.63 13.04
N GLU A 64 -1.40 28.91 12.69
CA GLU A 64 -0.31 29.72 13.25
C GLU A 64 -0.43 29.88 14.77
N TYR A 65 -1.64 30.17 15.25
CA TYR A 65 -1.91 30.29 16.68
C TYR A 65 -1.64 28.97 17.42
N GLU A 66 -2.14 27.85 16.89
CA GLU A 66 -1.96 26.52 17.48
C GLU A 66 -0.47 26.11 17.49
N HIS A 67 0.25 26.36 16.39
CA HIS A 67 1.69 26.11 16.32
C HIS A 67 2.49 26.97 17.30
N MET A 68 2.15 28.26 17.44
CA MET A 68 2.80 29.14 18.42
C MET A 68 2.55 28.69 19.86
N LEU A 69 1.31 28.31 20.20
CA LEU A 69 0.98 27.77 21.51
C LEU A 69 1.78 26.49 21.79
N ARG A 70 1.84 25.58 20.83
CA ARG A 70 2.60 24.34 20.99
C ARG A 70 4.08 24.60 21.20
N THR A 71 4.66 25.47 20.38
CA THR A 71 6.08 25.80 20.47
C THR A 71 6.41 26.42 21.82
N ALA A 72 5.54 27.29 22.33
CA ALA A 72 5.67 27.88 23.67
C ALA A 72 5.51 26.82 24.77
N GLU A 73 4.54 25.91 24.66
CA GLU A 73 4.36 24.79 25.59
C GLU A 73 5.64 23.95 25.66
N LEU A 74 6.12 23.46 24.51
CA LEU A 74 7.34 22.64 24.45
C LEU A 74 8.56 23.38 25.00
N ALA A 75 8.71 24.68 24.71
CA ALA A 75 9.82 25.48 25.24
C ALA A 75 9.79 25.64 26.77
N LEU A 76 8.60 25.56 27.38
CA LEU A 76 8.41 25.62 28.84
C LEU A 76 8.44 24.24 29.50
N THR A 77 8.21 23.16 28.75
CA THR A 77 8.31 21.78 29.24
C THR A 77 9.78 21.40 29.44
N PRO A 78 10.21 21.07 30.67
CA PRO A 78 11.56 20.59 30.95
C PRO A 78 11.94 19.38 30.11
N GLU A 79 13.21 19.30 29.69
CA GLU A 79 13.70 18.22 28.83
C GLU A 79 13.52 16.81 29.43
N HIS A 80 13.53 16.67 30.76
CA HIS A 80 13.26 15.40 31.44
C HIS A 80 11.77 15.01 31.49
N GLU A 81 10.85 15.96 31.27
CA GLU A 81 9.39 15.72 31.14
C GLU A 81 8.98 15.44 29.69
N ARG A 82 9.88 15.69 28.72
CA ARG A 82 9.75 15.26 27.32
C ARG A 82 10.02 13.75 27.26
N THR A 83 8.96 12.95 27.41
CA THR A 83 9.03 11.51 27.71
C THR A 83 9.70 10.64 26.63
N GLY A 84 10.33 9.54 27.07
CA GLY A 84 10.51 8.28 26.32
C GLY A 84 11.85 8.04 25.60
N ASN A 85 12.07 6.77 25.18
CA ASN A 85 13.03 6.46 24.11
C ASN A 85 12.45 7.04 22.81
N GLY A 86 13.05 8.10 22.27
CA GLY A 86 12.64 8.66 20.99
C GLY A 86 13.03 7.78 19.81
N LEU A 87 12.39 8.01 18.66
CA LEU A 87 12.83 7.43 17.39
C LEU A 87 14.27 7.86 17.08
N ARG A 88 14.93 7.12 16.20
CA ARG A 88 16.28 7.46 15.76
C ARG A 88 16.31 8.85 15.13
N ARG A 89 17.31 9.66 15.49
CA ARG A 89 17.49 11.01 14.95
C ARG A 89 18.29 11.01 13.65
N VAL A 90 17.86 11.86 12.72
CA VAL A 90 18.58 12.24 11.52
C VAL A 90 18.88 13.74 11.61
N ASN A 91 20.16 14.09 11.66
CA ASN A 91 20.61 15.49 11.77
C ASN A 91 21.07 16.01 10.42
N LEU A 92 20.35 17.00 9.89
CA LEU A 92 20.72 17.77 8.70
C LEU A 92 21.26 19.15 9.09
N TYR A 93 22.22 19.63 8.31
CA TYR A 93 22.81 20.94 8.44
C TYR A 93 22.72 21.66 7.09
N VAL A 94 22.17 22.87 7.08
CA VAL A 94 21.99 23.70 5.89
C VAL A 94 22.39 25.11 6.25
N GLN A 95 23.26 25.76 5.47
CA GLN A 95 23.59 27.16 5.73
C GLN A 95 22.35 28.04 5.56
N GLU A 96 22.19 29.08 6.40
CA GLU A 96 21.01 29.97 6.35
C GLU A 96 20.76 30.54 4.95
N GLY A 97 21.83 30.89 4.22
CA GLY A 97 21.74 31.38 2.85
C GLY A 97 21.18 30.34 1.86
N ASP A 98 21.49 29.06 2.06
CA ASP A 98 20.99 27.96 1.22
C ASP A 98 19.56 27.56 1.61
N GLU A 99 19.23 27.60 2.90
CA GLU A 99 17.84 27.44 3.37
C GLU A 99 16.95 28.58 2.85
N ALA A 100 17.46 29.81 2.82
CA ALA A 100 16.75 30.95 2.23
C ALA A 100 16.53 30.76 0.72
N LYS A 101 17.51 30.18 -0.02
CA LYS A 101 17.31 29.82 -1.44
C LYS A 101 16.16 28.84 -1.60
N LEU A 102 16.12 27.77 -0.80
CA LEU A 102 15.05 26.77 -0.87
C LEU A 102 13.66 27.40 -0.65
N ASN A 103 13.54 28.38 0.25
CA ASN A 103 12.26 29.01 0.60
C ASN A 103 11.85 30.21 -0.26
N ARG A 104 12.72 30.73 -1.14
CA ARG A 104 12.53 32.04 -1.79
C ARG A 104 11.33 32.12 -2.74
N ASN A 105 11.06 31.10 -3.55
CA ASN A 105 10.01 31.09 -4.55
C ASN A 105 9.46 29.67 -4.76
N LEU A 106 8.76 29.18 -3.74
CA LEU A 106 8.17 27.85 -3.75
C LEU A 106 7.07 27.73 -4.82
N PRO A 107 6.84 26.54 -5.41
CA PRO A 107 7.61 25.31 -5.21
C PRO A 107 8.97 25.30 -5.92
N ALA A 108 9.15 26.11 -6.97
CA ALA A 108 10.29 26.00 -7.90
C ALA A 108 11.64 26.02 -7.17
N SER A 109 11.86 27.00 -6.29
CA SER A 109 13.12 27.10 -5.53
C SER A 109 13.38 25.93 -4.59
N GLY A 110 12.31 25.32 -4.06
CA GLY A 110 12.40 24.18 -3.16
C GLY A 110 12.83 22.90 -3.87
N LEU A 111 12.63 22.80 -5.19
CA LEU A 111 12.97 21.62 -5.98
C LEU A 111 14.41 21.65 -6.52
N GLU A 112 15.14 22.75 -6.33
CA GLU A 112 16.55 22.91 -6.67
C GLU A 112 17.45 22.41 -5.52
N TYR A 113 18.55 21.75 -5.88
CA TYR A 113 19.50 21.26 -4.88
C TYR A 113 20.38 22.39 -4.35
N VAL A 114 20.56 22.39 -3.03
CA VAL A 114 21.55 23.19 -2.32
C VAL A 114 22.53 22.27 -1.60
N THR A 115 23.71 22.77 -1.27
CA THR A 115 24.68 22.04 -0.46
C THR A 115 24.26 22.07 1.00
N GLY A 116 24.33 20.93 1.67
CA GLY A 116 24.24 20.83 3.12
C GLY A 116 25.12 19.70 3.63
N ALA A 117 24.86 19.26 4.85
CA ALA A 117 25.54 18.12 5.45
C ALA A 117 24.56 17.24 6.25
N ILE A 118 24.93 15.98 6.43
CA ILE A 118 24.20 15.04 7.27
C ILE A 118 25.16 14.32 8.22
N GLN A 119 24.70 14.03 9.42
CA GLN A 119 25.42 13.16 10.36
C GLN A 119 25.24 11.68 9.99
N TYR A 120 26.35 10.95 9.89
CA TYR A 120 26.41 9.53 9.64
C TYR A 120 26.33 8.73 10.95
N PRO A 121 26.01 7.42 10.88
CA PRO A 121 25.92 6.58 12.09
C PRO A 121 27.20 6.52 12.93
N ASP A 122 28.36 6.73 12.32
CA ASP A 122 29.67 6.79 13.00
C ASP A 122 29.95 8.16 13.67
N GLY A 123 28.99 9.09 13.59
CA GLY A 123 29.11 10.44 14.12
C GLY A 123 29.76 11.45 13.17
N SER A 124 30.33 11.01 12.04
CA SER A 124 30.94 11.90 11.06
C SER A 124 29.89 12.77 10.36
N VAL A 125 30.25 13.99 9.99
CA VAL A 125 29.38 14.91 9.26
C VAL A 125 29.89 15.04 7.84
N ASN A 126 29.09 14.61 6.86
CA ASN A 126 29.48 14.61 5.46
C ASN A 126 28.56 15.49 4.62
N GLU A 127 29.15 16.14 3.64
CA GLU A 127 28.45 16.98 2.67
C GLU A 127 27.49 16.16 1.80
N VAL A 128 26.30 16.72 1.56
CA VAL A 128 25.22 16.16 0.75
C VAL A 128 24.52 17.25 -0.06
N ASP A 129 23.87 16.86 -1.15
CA ASP A 129 22.91 17.72 -1.85
C ASP A 129 21.53 17.55 -1.19
N LEU A 130 20.85 18.66 -0.89
CA LEU A 130 19.53 18.70 -0.26
C LEU A 130 18.55 19.52 -1.07
N ARG A 131 17.28 19.12 -1.08
CA ARG A 131 16.17 19.92 -1.61
C ARG A 131 14.86 19.52 -0.94
N TYR A 132 13.80 20.29 -1.13
CA TYR A 132 12.45 19.81 -0.83
C TYR A 132 11.99 18.76 -1.85
N ARG A 133 11.12 17.85 -1.41
CA ARG A 133 10.58 16.73 -2.19
C ARG A 133 9.09 16.92 -2.41
N GLY A 134 8.59 16.44 -3.55
CA GLY A 134 7.17 16.26 -3.79
C GLY A 134 6.54 17.44 -4.52
N ASP A 135 5.57 17.13 -5.37
CA ASP A 135 4.98 18.11 -6.28
C ASP A 135 3.75 18.79 -5.67
N PHE A 136 3.16 18.15 -4.65
CA PHE A 136 2.04 18.69 -3.90
C PHE A 136 2.50 19.57 -2.72
N ASN A 137 1.72 20.62 -2.48
CA ASN A 137 1.96 21.67 -1.50
C ASN A 137 2.18 21.22 -0.05
N TRP A 138 1.52 20.17 0.43
CA TRP A 138 1.71 19.67 1.79
C TRP A 138 3.15 19.23 2.09
N HIS A 139 3.98 19.00 1.07
CA HIS A 139 5.38 18.65 1.26
C HIS A 139 6.33 19.84 1.46
N TRP A 140 5.95 21.06 1.07
CA TRP A 140 6.87 22.21 1.04
C TRP A 140 6.25 23.53 1.53
N ALA A 141 4.93 23.67 1.53
CA ALA A 141 4.25 24.91 1.88
C ALA A 141 4.17 25.16 3.40
N MET A 142 4.16 24.10 4.21
CA MET A 142 3.98 24.19 5.66
C MET A 142 5.30 24.16 6.44
N TYR A 143 5.21 24.28 7.77
CA TYR A 143 6.36 24.20 8.69
C TYR A 143 7.12 22.89 8.53
N LYS A 144 6.37 21.78 8.44
CA LYS A 144 6.92 20.46 8.23
C LYS A 144 7.16 20.23 6.74
N LYS A 145 8.43 20.15 6.35
CA LYS A 145 8.85 20.01 4.95
C LYS A 145 9.43 18.64 4.70
N SER A 146 9.13 18.08 3.54
CA SER A 146 9.74 16.84 3.08
C SER A 146 11.04 17.14 2.35
N PHE A 147 12.12 16.46 2.70
CA PHE A 147 13.43 16.62 2.08
C PHE A 147 13.77 15.45 1.17
N ARG A 148 14.53 15.71 0.11
CA ARG A 148 15.32 14.71 -0.60
C ARG A 148 16.78 14.97 -0.33
N VAL A 149 17.47 13.93 0.12
CA VAL A 149 18.90 13.93 0.41
C VAL A 149 19.60 13.08 -0.64
N LYS A 150 20.71 13.58 -1.17
CA LYS A 150 21.56 12.87 -2.11
C LYS A 150 23.01 12.97 -1.66
N THR A 151 23.61 11.81 -1.42
CA THR A 151 24.99 11.69 -0.95
C THR A 151 26.00 11.66 -2.10
N LYS A 152 27.27 11.83 -1.76
CA LYS A 152 28.38 11.60 -2.70
C LYS A 152 28.48 10.10 -3.01
N LYS A 153 28.78 9.74 -4.26
CA LYS A 153 28.84 8.31 -4.71
C LYS A 153 29.75 7.42 -3.85
N LYS A 154 30.85 7.98 -3.31
CA LYS A 154 31.84 7.26 -2.49
C LYS A 154 31.57 7.29 -0.99
N SER A 155 30.50 7.97 -0.56
CA SER A 155 30.11 8.13 0.83
C SER A 155 28.60 7.94 0.89
N LEU A 156 28.16 6.68 0.95
CA LEU A 156 26.74 6.34 1.05
C LEU A 156 26.28 6.46 2.49
N TRP A 157 25.11 7.04 2.72
CA TRP A 157 24.55 7.14 4.07
C TRP A 157 23.71 5.89 4.32
N GLU A 158 24.18 5.02 5.22
CA GLU A 158 23.55 3.72 5.51
C GLU A 158 23.30 2.86 4.26
N GLY A 159 24.25 2.86 3.32
CA GLY A 159 24.13 2.16 2.04
C GLY A 159 23.22 2.83 1.02
N MET A 160 22.57 3.95 1.36
CA MET A 160 21.70 4.71 0.47
C MET A 160 22.45 5.88 -0.16
N ARG A 161 22.28 6.02 -1.48
CA ARG A 161 22.77 7.19 -2.22
C ARG A 161 21.77 8.33 -2.21
N LYS A 162 20.48 8.01 -2.31
CA LYS A 162 19.38 8.97 -2.30
C LYS A 162 18.25 8.44 -1.43
N PHE A 163 17.65 9.31 -0.65
CA PHE A 163 16.49 8.98 0.18
C PHE A 163 15.67 10.25 0.42
N ASN A 164 14.42 10.07 0.83
CA ASN A 164 13.56 11.15 1.25
C ASN A 164 13.34 11.07 2.76
N LEU A 165 13.13 12.23 3.36
CA LEU A 165 12.59 12.40 4.71
C LEU A 165 11.23 13.07 4.52
N ILE A 166 10.17 12.28 4.60
CA ILE A 166 8.82 12.68 4.20
C ILE A 166 8.05 13.11 5.44
N ALA A 167 7.51 14.34 5.40
CA ALA A 167 6.53 14.78 6.38
C ALA A 167 5.28 13.87 6.25
N PRO A 168 4.78 13.27 7.34
CA PRO A 168 3.59 12.42 7.28
C PRO A 168 2.43 13.17 6.63
N LYS A 169 1.77 12.52 5.67
CA LYS A 169 0.67 13.12 4.89
C LYS A 169 -0.59 13.30 5.72
N GLU A 170 -0.79 12.40 6.67
CA GLU A 170 -2.01 12.30 7.48
C GLU A 170 -1.67 12.28 8.97
N GLY A 171 -2.67 12.57 9.81
CA GLY A 171 -2.51 12.55 11.27
C GLY A 171 -2.20 11.15 11.85
N GLN A 172 -2.39 10.09 11.06
CA GLN A 172 -1.92 8.74 11.37
C GLN A 172 -0.44 8.58 10.98
N VAL A 173 0.45 9.25 11.71
CA VAL A 173 1.87 9.45 11.34
C VAL A 173 2.66 8.16 11.09
N VAL A 174 2.22 7.03 11.64
CA VAL A 174 2.84 5.71 11.49
C VAL A 174 2.44 4.97 10.21
N ALA A 175 1.36 5.40 9.54
CA ALA A 175 0.74 4.66 8.44
C ALA A 175 1.69 4.40 7.26
N GLY A 176 2.48 5.41 6.88
CA GLY A 176 3.43 5.28 5.79
C GLY A 176 4.49 4.22 6.05
N TYR A 177 5.02 4.15 7.27
CA TYR A 177 5.98 3.11 7.65
C TYR A 177 5.33 1.73 7.71
N MET A 178 4.17 1.61 8.35
CA MET A 178 3.48 0.32 8.47
C MET A 178 3.08 -0.26 7.11
N GLY A 179 2.73 0.58 6.13
CA GLY A 179 2.48 0.14 4.76
C GLY A 179 3.71 -0.47 4.09
N TYR A 180 4.87 0.20 4.16
CA TYR A 180 6.11 -0.36 3.63
C TYR A 180 6.61 -1.59 4.39
N TRP A 181 6.41 -1.63 5.70
CA TRP A 181 6.74 -2.79 6.52
C TRP A 181 5.93 -4.02 6.10
N LEU A 182 4.60 -3.88 5.97
CA LEU A 182 3.74 -4.98 5.54
C LEU A 182 4.10 -5.46 4.14
N ALA A 183 4.39 -4.53 3.21
CA ALA A 183 4.83 -4.88 1.87
C ALA A 183 6.10 -5.76 1.88
N ALA A 184 7.10 -5.39 2.68
CA ALA A 184 8.34 -6.15 2.79
C ALA A 184 8.10 -7.54 3.40
N GLU A 185 7.25 -7.66 4.43
CA GLU A 185 6.90 -8.94 5.05
C GLU A 185 6.08 -9.86 4.13
N MET A 186 5.38 -9.29 3.14
CA MET A 186 4.69 -10.02 2.08
C MET A 186 5.59 -10.29 0.85
N ASP A 187 6.91 -10.18 0.98
CA ASP A 187 7.89 -10.36 -0.11
C ASP A 187 7.54 -9.53 -1.37
N LEU A 188 7.03 -8.31 -1.18
CA LEU A 188 6.89 -7.32 -2.24
C LEU A 188 8.13 -6.44 -2.31
N LEU A 189 8.51 -6.04 -3.52
CA LEU A 189 9.57 -5.05 -3.69
C LEU A 189 9.13 -3.72 -3.08
N ALA A 190 9.84 -3.26 -2.06
CA ALA A 190 9.57 -2.02 -1.37
C ALA A 190 10.89 -1.32 -1.00
N PRO A 191 10.93 0.02 -1.03
CA PRO A 191 12.07 0.77 -0.53
C PRO A 191 12.23 0.54 0.97
N ARG A 192 13.48 0.62 1.44
CA ARG A 192 13.73 0.68 2.88
C ARG A 192 12.99 1.90 3.45
N ALA A 193 12.22 1.69 4.50
CA ALA A 193 11.49 2.75 5.20
C ALA A 193 11.67 2.67 6.71
N GLU A 194 11.64 3.83 7.37
CA GLU A 194 11.82 3.94 8.82
C GLU A 194 11.15 5.22 9.35
N LEU A 195 10.54 5.17 10.54
CA LEU A 195 10.14 6.39 11.25
C LEU A 195 11.35 6.96 11.99
N VAL A 196 11.62 8.25 11.78
CA VAL A 196 12.78 8.94 12.34
C VAL A 196 12.38 10.31 12.91
N GLU A 197 13.20 10.81 13.83
CA GLU A 197 13.19 12.21 14.24
C GLU A 197 14.07 13.02 13.29
N LEU A 198 13.54 14.10 12.70
CA LEU A 198 14.35 15.00 11.88
C LEU A 198 14.79 16.21 12.67
N ASN A 199 16.09 16.51 12.64
CA ASN A 199 16.64 17.79 13.07
C ASN A 199 17.24 18.52 11.87
N VAL A 200 16.99 19.83 11.78
CA VAL A 200 17.63 20.70 10.80
C VAL A 200 18.25 21.86 11.54
N ASN A 201 19.57 22.05 11.43
CA ASN A 201 20.32 23.11 12.12
C ASN A 201 20.12 23.13 13.64
N GLY A 202 19.97 21.96 14.25
CA GLY A 202 19.73 21.81 15.69
C GLY A 202 18.27 22.04 16.12
N GLU A 203 17.38 22.41 15.20
CA GLU A 203 15.95 22.54 15.46
C GLU A 203 15.23 21.22 15.19
N TYR A 204 14.44 20.75 16.16
CA TYR A 204 13.62 19.56 16.01
C TYR A 204 12.43 19.82 15.07
N ARG A 205 12.35 19.06 13.98
CA ARG A 205 11.31 19.15 12.95
C ARG A 205 10.24 18.06 13.09
N GLY A 206 10.28 17.26 14.15
CA GLY A 206 9.26 16.23 14.38
C GLY A 206 9.49 14.90 13.67
N VAL A 207 8.49 14.03 13.77
CA VAL A 207 8.49 12.68 13.21
C VAL A 207 8.42 12.72 11.68
N HIS A 208 9.35 12.06 11.00
CA HIS A 208 9.39 11.94 9.55
C HIS A 208 9.47 10.47 9.13
N LEU A 209 9.01 10.18 7.92
CA LEU A 209 9.21 8.90 7.27
C LEU A 209 10.45 8.97 6.38
N LEU A 210 11.51 8.28 6.77
CA LEU A 210 12.65 8.02 5.90
C LEU A 210 12.22 6.97 4.87
N VAL A 211 12.42 7.25 3.58
CA VAL A 211 12.17 6.30 2.47
C VAL A 211 13.33 6.35 1.49
N GLU A 212 13.97 5.22 1.25
CA GLU A 212 14.97 5.06 0.19
C GLU A 212 14.42 5.49 -1.18
N GLN A 213 15.25 6.07 -2.04
CA GLN A 213 14.89 6.25 -3.44
C GLN A 213 15.09 4.97 -4.24
N LEU A 214 14.12 4.69 -5.13
CA LEU A 214 14.21 3.59 -6.07
C LEU A 214 15.42 3.79 -6.98
N GLU A 215 16.43 2.96 -6.75
CA GLU A 215 17.64 2.82 -7.55
C GLU A 215 18.00 1.32 -7.56
N GLU A 216 18.98 0.91 -8.36
CA GLU A 216 19.43 -0.48 -8.46
C GLU A 216 19.78 -1.13 -7.09
N MET A 217 20.21 -0.32 -6.12
CA MET A 217 20.52 -0.80 -4.76
C MET A 217 19.32 -1.45 -4.05
N LEU A 218 18.09 -1.02 -4.36
CA LEU A 218 16.88 -1.68 -3.86
C LEU A 218 16.82 -3.13 -4.35
N LEU A 219 17.06 -3.37 -5.64
CA LEU A 219 17.03 -4.71 -6.23
C LEU A 219 18.07 -5.60 -5.56
N ARG A 220 19.29 -5.10 -5.39
CA ARG A 220 20.38 -5.84 -4.75
C ARG A 220 20.06 -6.22 -3.30
N ARG A 221 19.47 -5.30 -2.51
CA ARG A 221 19.07 -5.60 -1.12
C ARG A 221 17.90 -6.60 -1.07
N SER A 222 17.00 -6.55 -2.04
CA SER A 222 15.85 -7.47 -2.16
C SER A 222 16.19 -8.78 -2.89
N ASN A 223 17.49 -9.12 -3.02
CA ASN A 223 17.97 -10.33 -3.71
C ASN A 223 17.42 -10.49 -5.14
N ARG A 224 17.20 -9.37 -5.83
CA ARG A 224 16.83 -9.35 -7.26
C ARG A 224 18.04 -9.02 -8.11
N MET A 225 18.02 -9.52 -9.34
CA MET A 225 19.04 -9.17 -10.32
C MET A 225 18.97 -7.67 -10.65
N PRO A 226 20.12 -7.01 -10.92
CA PRO A 226 20.10 -5.67 -11.48
C PRO A 226 19.30 -5.65 -12.79
N GLY A 227 18.30 -4.79 -12.88
CA GLY A 227 17.39 -4.68 -14.02
C GLY A 227 16.77 -3.30 -14.12
N ASP A 228 15.88 -3.13 -15.10
CA ASP A 228 15.19 -1.87 -15.30
C ASP A 228 14.08 -1.68 -14.24
N ILE A 229 13.98 -0.48 -13.68
CA ILE A 229 12.82 -0.05 -12.90
C ILE A 229 12.15 1.09 -13.66
N PHE A 230 10.91 0.84 -14.09
CA PHE A 230 10.07 1.80 -14.80
C PHE A 230 9.16 2.54 -13.83
N ALA A 231 9.08 3.86 -13.99
CA ALA A 231 8.24 4.76 -13.22
C ALA A 231 7.18 5.41 -14.10
N GLY A 232 5.93 5.06 -13.86
CA GLY A 232 4.77 5.61 -14.54
C GLY A 232 4.12 6.71 -13.69
N GLU A 233 4.08 7.92 -14.23
CA GLU A 233 3.50 9.10 -13.59
C GLU A 233 2.95 10.06 -14.65
N LEU A 234 1.71 10.52 -14.49
CA LEU A 234 1.00 11.49 -15.34
C LEU A 234 0.25 12.55 -14.51
N MET A 235 0.57 12.68 -13.22
CA MET A 235 0.00 13.71 -12.35
C MET A 235 1.06 14.73 -11.91
N GLY A 236 0.56 15.87 -11.39
CA GLY A 236 1.42 16.94 -10.90
C GLY A 236 2.26 17.55 -12.01
N LYS A 237 3.58 17.59 -11.81
CA LYS A 237 4.53 18.16 -12.78
C LYS A 237 4.72 17.28 -14.03
N ASP A 238 4.39 15.98 -13.94
CA ASP A 238 4.56 15.00 -15.00
C ASP A 238 3.28 14.84 -15.83
N ALA A 239 2.26 15.66 -15.53
CA ALA A 239 1.03 15.71 -16.31
C ALA A 239 1.31 16.20 -17.74
N VAL A 240 0.74 15.48 -18.71
CA VAL A 240 0.83 15.81 -20.13
C VAL A 240 -0.54 16.21 -20.64
N ASP A 241 -0.64 17.43 -21.18
CA ASP A 241 -1.87 17.94 -21.78
C ASP A 241 -2.18 17.25 -23.12
N GLY A 242 -3.47 17.05 -23.40
CA GLY A 242 -3.93 16.56 -24.69
C GLY A 242 -3.83 15.03 -24.89
N ILE A 243 -3.35 14.27 -23.90
CA ILE A 243 -3.35 12.81 -23.95
C ILE A 243 -4.44 12.20 -23.07
N ARG A 244 -4.90 10.99 -23.43
CA ARG A 244 -5.72 10.19 -22.52
C ARG A 244 -4.88 9.81 -21.30
N GLN A 245 -5.38 10.17 -20.12
CA GLN A 245 -4.80 9.94 -18.81
C GLN A 245 -4.80 8.43 -18.46
N ASN A 246 -3.90 7.69 -19.11
CA ASN A 246 -3.65 6.26 -18.90
C ASN A 246 -2.19 5.93 -19.28
N ILE A 247 -1.32 5.77 -18.28
CA ILE A 247 0.12 5.57 -18.44
C ILE A 247 0.47 4.25 -19.13
N PHE A 248 -0.38 3.23 -18.99
CA PHE A 248 -0.22 1.95 -19.69
C PHE A 248 -0.49 2.03 -21.19
N ARG A 249 -1.06 3.13 -21.71
CA ARG A 249 -1.17 3.36 -23.16
C ARG A 249 0.02 4.11 -23.76
N HIS A 250 0.93 4.59 -22.92
CA HIS A 250 2.03 5.47 -23.34
C HIS A 250 3.36 4.95 -22.77
N PRO A 251 3.87 3.80 -23.26
CA PRO A 251 5.10 3.19 -22.73
C PRO A 251 6.32 4.12 -22.82
N ASN A 252 6.32 5.07 -23.76
CA ASN A 252 7.39 6.07 -23.93
C ASN A 252 7.33 7.23 -22.92
N LEU A 253 6.28 7.33 -22.09
CA LEU A 253 6.16 8.33 -21.02
C LEU A 253 6.61 7.79 -19.67
N TRP A 254 7.03 6.53 -19.58
CA TRP A 254 7.62 5.98 -18.36
C TRP A 254 9.09 6.40 -18.23
N GLU A 255 9.51 6.77 -17.03
CA GLU A 255 10.91 7.07 -16.72
C GLU A 255 11.62 5.79 -16.23
N LYS A 256 12.86 5.54 -16.67
CA LYS A 256 13.71 4.53 -16.03
C LYS A 256 14.43 5.12 -14.82
N VAL A 257 14.08 4.68 -13.63
CA VAL A 257 14.72 5.12 -12.36
C VAL A 257 15.88 4.21 -11.93
N ALA A 258 15.96 3.01 -12.50
CA ALA A 258 17.14 2.17 -12.53
C ALA A 258 17.29 1.57 -13.94
N ILE A 259 18.52 1.42 -14.41
CA ILE A 259 18.84 1.03 -15.78
C ILE A 259 19.69 -0.25 -15.74
N ASN A 260 19.28 -1.25 -16.53
CA ASN A 260 20.12 -2.39 -16.85
C ASN A 260 21.18 -1.98 -17.88
N ASN A 261 22.42 -1.83 -17.43
CA ASN A 261 23.54 -1.35 -18.24
C ASN A 261 24.01 -2.34 -19.33
N HIS A 262 23.40 -3.51 -19.47
CA HIS A 262 23.63 -4.40 -20.61
C HIS A 262 22.88 -3.99 -21.88
N PHE A 263 21.86 -3.14 -21.76
CA PHE A 263 21.05 -2.64 -22.87
C PHE A 263 21.20 -1.13 -23.02
N ALA A 264 20.73 -0.58 -24.14
CA ALA A 264 20.67 0.87 -24.32
C ALA A 264 19.72 1.48 -23.28
N ASP A 265 20.06 2.66 -22.78
CA ASP A 265 19.29 3.37 -21.75
C ASP A 265 17.81 3.53 -22.18
N GLU A 266 17.56 3.79 -23.46
CA GLU A 266 16.23 4.00 -24.03
C GLU A 266 15.43 2.71 -24.31
N ALA A 267 16.04 1.53 -24.20
CA ALA A 267 15.39 0.27 -24.57
C ALA A 267 14.16 0.00 -23.68
N ASN A 268 12.96 -0.11 -24.26
CA ASN A 268 11.72 -0.30 -23.50
C ASN A 268 10.79 -1.37 -24.08
N ASP A 269 11.32 -2.31 -24.87
CA ASP A 269 10.55 -3.33 -25.59
C ASP A 269 9.65 -4.17 -24.66
N SER A 270 10.13 -4.52 -23.46
CA SER A 270 9.34 -5.25 -22.47
C SER A 270 8.11 -4.46 -22.02
N LEU A 271 8.27 -3.15 -21.82
CA LEU A 271 7.19 -2.25 -21.42
C LEU A 271 6.22 -1.98 -22.59
N VAL A 272 6.71 -1.87 -23.82
CA VAL A 272 5.88 -1.78 -25.04
C VAL A 272 5.04 -3.04 -25.19
N LYS A 273 5.64 -4.22 -25.00
CA LYS A 273 4.91 -5.50 -25.02
C LYS A 273 3.85 -5.57 -23.92
N LEU A 274 4.20 -5.18 -22.69
CA LEU A 274 3.26 -5.12 -21.57
C LEU A 274 2.08 -4.18 -21.88
N SER A 275 2.37 -2.99 -22.41
CA SER A 275 1.39 -1.99 -22.82
C SER A 275 0.41 -2.56 -23.87
N ASP A 276 0.93 -3.20 -24.92
CA ASP A 276 0.09 -3.85 -25.93
C ASP A 276 -0.81 -4.91 -25.30
N LEU A 277 -0.26 -5.86 -24.54
CA LEU A 277 -1.01 -6.96 -23.92
C LEU A 277 -2.11 -6.46 -22.97
N ILE A 278 -1.85 -5.41 -22.19
CA ILE A 278 -2.84 -4.85 -21.26
C ILE A 278 -3.94 -4.08 -21.98
N THR A 279 -3.61 -3.36 -23.06
CA THR A 279 -4.54 -2.39 -23.68
C THR A 279 -5.26 -2.92 -24.91
N GLY A 280 -4.80 -4.04 -25.48
CA GLY A 280 -5.40 -4.71 -26.62
C GLY A 280 -6.54 -5.68 -26.28
N PRO A 281 -7.02 -6.45 -27.28
CA PRO A 281 -8.12 -7.40 -27.11
C PRO A 281 -7.82 -8.53 -26.12
N ARG A 282 -8.84 -8.98 -25.38
CA ARG A 282 -8.75 -10.09 -24.41
C ARG A 282 -8.97 -11.44 -25.10
N THR A 283 -7.91 -11.97 -25.72
CA THR A 283 -7.89 -13.32 -26.30
C THR A 283 -7.10 -14.27 -25.39
N GLU A 284 -7.34 -15.57 -25.46
CA GLU A 284 -6.62 -16.52 -24.60
C GLU A 284 -5.12 -16.50 -24.88
N GLU A 285 -4.73 -16.35 -26.14
CA GLU A 285 -3.34 -16.28 -26.58
C GLU A 285 -2.64 -15.07 -25.96
N ARG A 286 -3.28 -13.89 -25.99
CA ARG A 286 -2.71 -12.68 -25.39
C ARG A 286 -2.69 -12.74 -23.86
N MET A 287 -3.69 -13.36 -23.24
CA MET A 287 -3.67 -13.57 -21.79
C MET A 287 -2.57 -14.54 -21.39
N ALA A 288 -2.33 -15.61 -22.15
CA ALA A 288 -1.20 -16.51 -21.95
C ALA A 288 0.14 -15.78 -22.08
N GLU A 289 0.32 -14.92 -23.08
CA GLU A 289 1.52 -14.10 -23.20
C GLU A 289 1.69 -13.11 -22.04
N LEU A 290 0.60 -12.53 -21.54
CA LEU A 290 0.63 -11.63 -20.38
C LEU A 290 1.08 -12.38 -19.14
N ARG A 291 0.57 -13.60 -18.90
CA ARG A 291 0.98 -14.46 -17.78
C ARG A 291 2.46 -14.81 -17.82
N GLU A 292 3.04 -15.00 -19.01
CA GLU A 292 4.48 -15.25 -19.13
C GLU A 292 5.34 -13.99 -18.92
N LEU A 293 4.78 -12.80 -19.16
CA LEU A 293 5.48 -11.52 -19.04
C LEU A 293 5.43 -10.93 -17.62
N ILE A 294 4.60 -11.47 -16.72
CA ILE A 294 4.46 -10.97 -15.35
C ILE A 294 4.74 -12.09 -14.34
N ASP A 295 5.22 -11.72 -13.16
CA ASP A 295 5.30 -12.63 -12.03
C ASP A 295 3.93 -12.66 -11.33
N LEU A 296 3.09 -13.65 -11.67
CA LEU A 296 1.73 -13.78 -11.17
C LEU A 296 1.67 -13.86 -9.65
N GLU A 297 2.63 -14.51 -9.00
CA GLU A 297 2.68 -14.60 -7.54
C GLU A 297 2.98 -13.23 -6.92
N ALA A 298 3.94 -12.48 -7.47
CA ALA A 298 4.23 -11.12 -7.00
C ALA A 298 3.02 -10.18 -7.20
N PHE A 299 2.31 -10.30 -8.32
CA PHE A 299 1.09 -9.55 -8.57
C PHE A 299 -0.08 -10.01 -7.67
N GLY A 300 -0.19 -11.29 -7.34
CA GLY A 300 -1.14 -11.84 -6.37
C GLY A 300 -0.89 -11.29 -4.95
N ARG A 301 0.37 -11.28 -4.50
CA ARG A 301 0.77 -10.65 -3.22
C ARG A 301 0.48 -9.15 -3.21
N PHE A 302 0.70 -8.46 -4.34
CA PHE A 302 0.36 -7.05 -4.48
C PHE A 302 -1.15 -6.79 -4.38
N ALA A 303 -1.97 -7.66 -4.97
CA ALA A 303 -3.42 -7.60 -4.88
C ALA A 303 -3.91 -7.82 -3.43
N ALA A 304 -3.39 -8.86 -2.76
CA ALA A 304 -3.66 -9.13 -1.35
C ALA A 304 -3.25 -7.95 -0.45
N TYR A 305 -2.05 -7.39 -0.67
CA TYR A 305 -1.58 -6.19 0.03
C TYR A 305 -2.55 -5.00 -0.13
N ARG A 306 -3.06 -4.77 -1.34
CA ARG A 306 -4.03 -3.69 -1.59
C ARG A 306 -5.36 -3.92 -0.88
N ILE A 307 -5.81 -5.18 -0.78
CA ILE A 307 -7.01 -5.54 -0.01
C ILE A 307 -6.76 -5.31 1.49
N LEU A 308 -5.64 -5.78 2.04
CA LEU A 308 -5.34 -5.63 3.47
C LEU A 308 -5.12 -4.17 3.90
N THR A 309 -4.69 -3.31 2.97
CA THR A 309 -4.41 -1.89 3.23
C THR A 309 -5.50 -0.95 2.71
N GLN A 310 -6.45 -1.48 1.93
CA GLN A 310 -7.49 -0.74 1.21
C GLN A 310 -6.92 0.46 0.41
N THR A 311 -5.70 0.33 -0.12
CA THR A 311 -5.09 1.41 -0.91
C THR A 311 -5.60 1.45 -2.35
N LEU A 312 -6.02 2.64 -2.76
CA LEU A 312 -6.45 2.97 -4.12
C LEU A 312 -5.44 3.89 -4.84
N HIS A 313 -4.24 4.05 -4.29
CA HIS A 313 -3.26 5.05 -4.74
C HIS A 313 -2.53 4.69 -6.04
N PHE A 314 -2.70 3.45 -6.54
CA PHE A 314 -2.18 2.97 -7.82
C PHE A 314 -3.29 3.03 -8.88
N SER A 315 -3.16 3.89 -9.87
CA SER A 315 -4.23 4.14 -10.84
C SER A 315 -3.71 4.20 -12.28
N ASP A 316 -4.60 4.45 -13.24
CA ASP A 316 -4.21 4.65 -14.64
C ASP A 316 -3.27 5.86 -14.83
N THR A 317 -3.16 6.78 -13.85
CA THR A 317 -2.39 8.01 -14.03
C THR A 317 -1.14 8.12 -13.18
N HIS A 318 -0.99 7.39 -12.06
CA HIS A 318 0.14 7.65 -11.16
C HIS A 318 0.54 6.47 -10.26
N ASN A 319 1.72 6.60 -9.65
CA ASN A 319 2.36 5.71 -8.67
C ASN A 319 2.74 4.29 -9.13
N TRP A 320 2.72 3.99 -10.43
CA TRP A 320 3.21 2.70 -10.88
C TRP A 320 4.73 2.64 -10.89
N ARG A 321 5.28 1.62 -10.23
CA ARG A 321 6.69 1.27 -10.29
C ARG A 321 6.78 -0.21 -10.62
N LEU A 322 7.43 -0.53 -11.74
CA LEU A 322 7.54 -1.88 -12.26
C LEU A 322 9.01 -2.24 -12.42
N TYR A 323 9.45 -3.30 -11.75
CA TYR A 323 10.76 -3.91 -11.98
C TYR A 323 10.60 -4.95 -13.10
N TYR A 324 11.48 -4.91 -14.10
CA TYR A 324 11.60 -5.97 -15.09
C TYR A 324 12.81 -6.84 -14.76
N ASP A 325 12.55 -8.09 -14.37
CA ASP A 325 13.60 -9.05 -14.05
C ASP A 325 14.20 -9.62 -15.34
N PRO A 326 15.49 -9.33 -15.64
CA PRO A 326 16.11 -9.77 -16.89
C PRO A 326 16.47 -11.26 -16.89
N TRP A 327 16.42 -11.95 -15.75
CA TRP A 327 16.64 -13.39 -15.65
C TRP A 327 15.34 -14.16 -15.86
N LYS A 328 14.26 -13.74 -15.18
CA LYS A 328 12.93 -14.35 -15.32
C LYS A 328 12.19 -13.90 -16.59
N ASN A 329 12.60 -12.77 -17.18
CA ASN A 329 11.87 -12.04 -18.23
C ASN A 329 10.45 -11.64 -17.81
N ARG A 330 10.28 -11.28 -16.53
CA ARG A 330 8.97 -10.99 -15.92
C ARG A 330 8.94 -9.66 -15.19
N PHE A 331 7.79 -9.00 -15.20
CA PHE A 331 7.54 -7.82 -14.38
C PHE A 331 7.10 -8.18 -12.96
N GLU A 332 7.63 -7.46 -11.98
CA GLU A 332 7.18 -7.44 -10.57
C GLU A 332 6.75 -6.01 -10.18
N PRO A 333 5.65 -5.83 -9.43
CA PRO A 333 5.27 -4.52 -8.91
C PRO A 333 6.20 -4.09 -7.76
N ILE A 334 6.49 -2.79 -7.68
CA ILE A 334 7.19 -2.18 -6.54
C ILE A 334 6.21 -1.28 -5.79
N ILE A 335 6.10 -1.49 -4.48
CA ILE A 335 5.35 -0.62 -3.59
C ILE A 335 6.02 0.74 -3.50
N TRP A 336 5.33 1.77 -3.97
CA TRP A 336 5.79 3.14 -3.95
C TRP A 336 4.67 4.08 -3.55
N ASP A 337 4.92 4.85 -2.49
CA ASP A 337 3.96 5.78 -1.90
C ASP A 337 2.59 5.14 -1.65
N PRO A 338 2.50 4.05 -0.84
CA PRO A 338 1.31 3.21 -0.80
C PRO A 338 0.08 3.88 -0.20
N ASP A 339 0.26 4.93 0.61
CA ASP A 339 -0.84 5.59 1.34
C ASP A 339 -1.79 4.59 2.04
N ALA A 340 -1.18 3.63 2.75
CA ALA A 340 -1.87 2.50 3.36
C ALA A 340 -2.87 2.94 4.44
N TRP A 341 -4.05 2.33 4.45
CA TRP A 341 -5.16 2.63 5.37
C TRP A 341 -5.60 4.09 5.37
N HIS A 342 -5.51 4.77 4.21
CA HIS A 342 -5.90 6.17 4.08
C HIS A 342 -7.37 6.40 4.54
N PRO A 343 -7.65 7.39 5.42
CA PRO A 343 -8.98 7.58 6.01
C PRO A 343 -10.11 7.84 5.02
N GLY A 344 -9.77 8.32 3.81
CA GLY A 344 -10.72 8.56 2.72
C GLY A 344 -11.05 7.34 1.87
N TRP A 345 -10.34 6.21 2.03
CA TRP A 345 -10.56 4.99 1.25
C TRP A 345 -10.94 3.78 2.09
N VAL A 346 -10.44 3.69 3.32
CA VAL A 346 -10.87 2.63 4.23
C VAL A 346 -12.39 2.69 4.41
N PRO A 347 -13.10 1.54 4.37
CA PRO A 347 -14.52 1.50 4.60
C PRO A 347 -14.88 2.13 5.96
N LYS A 348 -16.03 2.81 6.01
CA LYS A 348 -16.57 3.28 7.29
C LYS A 348 -17.12 2.09 8.07
N ALA A 349 -17.27 2.25 9.38
CA ALA A 349 -17.88 1.24 10.25
C ALA A 349 -19.20 0.71 9.65
N GLY A 350 -19.29 -0.61 9.50
CA GLY A 350 -20.44 -1.30 8.90
C GLY A 350 -20.45 -1.38 7.37
N GLN A 351 -19.45 -0.83 6.69
CA GLN A 351 -19.27 -0.99 5.24
C GLN A 351 -18.30 -2.15 4.95
N SER A 352 -18.55 -2.84 3.84
CA SER A 352 -17.68 -3.90 3.36
C SER A 352 -16.37 -3.34 2.80
N ILE A 353 -15.28 -4.09 2.98
CA ILE A 353 -14.04 -3.88 2.24
C ILE A 353 -14.24 -4.04 0.74
N PHE A 354 -13.33 -3.49 -0.05
CA PHE A 354 -13.20 -3.83 -1.47
C PHE A 354 -12.47 -5.19 -1.58
N PRO A 355 -13.17 -6.28 -1.96
CA PRO A 355 -12.56 -7.61 -2.02
C PRO A 355 -11.69 -7.78 -3.27
N ASP A 356 -11.92 -6.95 -4.30
CA ASP A 356 -11.15 -6.88 -5.53
C ASP A 356 -11.00 -5.41 -5.92
N ILE A 357 -9.77 -4.95 -6.10
CA ILE A 357 -9.50 -3.56 -6.42
C ILE A 357 -9.14 -3.47 -7.90
N VAL A 358 -10.17 -3.29 -8.73
CA VAL A 358 -10.02 -3.09 -10.17
C VAL A 358 -10.06 -1.60 -10.50
N HIS A 359 -8.92 -0.94 -10.36
CA HIS A 359 -8.83 0.53 -10.44
C HIS A 359 -8.20 1.04 -11.75
N CYS A 360 -7.38 0.24 -12.43
CA CYS A 360 -6.65 0.64 -13.63
C CYS A 360 -6.61 -0.45 -14.71
N ALA A 361 -5.94 -0.17 -15.84
CA ALA A 361 -5.93 -1.06 -17.01
C ALA A 361 -5.25 -2.41 -16.75
N ILE A 362 -4.17 -2.44 -15.97
CA ILE A 362 -3.53 -3.70 -15.59
C ILE A 362 -4.41 -4.50 -14.64
N ASP A 363 -5.09 -3.85 -13.68
CA ASP A 363 -6.05 -4.54 -12.81
C ASP A 363 -7.18 -5.17 -13.63
N ASP A 364 -7.73 -4.43 -14.60
CA ASP A 364 -8.76 -4.92 -15.53
C ASP A 364 -8.26 -6.15 -16.31
N ALA A 365 -6.99 -6.14 -16.73
CA ALA A 365 -6.39 -7.30 -17.39
C ALA A 365 -6.37 -8.53 -16.49
N LEU A 366 -5.81 -8.36 -15.29
CA LEU A 366 -5.52 -9.46 -14.38
C LEU A 366 -6.76 -9.99 -13.67
N ALA A 367 -7.75 -9.14 -13.38
CA ALA A 367 -9.01 -9.54 -12.73
C ALA A 367 -9.87 -10.51 -13.58
N ARG A 368 -9.50 -10.73 -14.84
CA ARG A 368 -10.14 -11.74 -15.73
C ARG A 368 -9.32 -13.01 -15.88
N ASP A 369 -8.14 -13.06 -15.25
CA ASP A 369 -7.26 -14.20 -15.26
C ASP A 369 -7.42 -15.01 -13.98
N TYR A 370 -7.80 -16.28 -14.12
CA TYR A 370 -8.10 -17.14 -12.99
C TYR A 370 -6.84 -17.50 -12.18
N GLN A 371 -5.66 -17.57 -12.81
CA GLN A 371 -4.41 -17.84 -12.11
C GLN A 371 -3.99 -16.65 -11.26
N TYR A 372 -4.22 -15.43 -11.73
CA TYR A 372 -4.05 -14.22 -10.92
C TYR A 372 -5.00 -14.19 -9.71
N ILE A 373 -6.29 -14.49 -9.91
CA ILE A 373 -7.27 -14.54 -8.81
C ILE A 373 -6.86 -15.57 -7.77
N HIS A 374 -6.40 -16.75 -8.21
CA HIS A 374 -5.90 -17.79 -7.32
C HIS A 374 -4.67 -17.34 -6.54
N ALA A 375 -3.67 -16.74 -7.21
CA ALA A 375 -2.48 -16.19 -6.56
C ALA A 375 -2.81 -15.10 -5.52
N GLN A 376 -3.83 -14.27 -5.76
CA GLN A 376 -4.34 -13.30 -4.77
C GLN A 376 -4.94 -14.00 -3.56
N GLN A 377 -5.73 -15.06 -3.77
CA GLN A 377 -6.37 -15.82 -2.69
C GLN A 377 -5.33 -16.57 -1.84
N GLU A 378 -4.32 -17.16 -2.48
CA GLU A 378 -3.18 -17.79 -1.80
C GLU A 378 -2.42 -16.78 -0.94
N ALA A 379 -2.08 -15.62 -1.49
CA ALA A 379 -1.39 -14.58 -0.75
C ALA A 379 -2.20 -14.05 0.45
N LEU A 380 -3.53 -14.01 0.35
CA LEU A 380 -4.40 -13.68 1.48
C LEU A 380 -4.41 -14.78 2.52
N ALA A 381 -4.49 -16.06 2.14
CA ALA A 381 -4.43 -17.18 3.07
C ALA A 381 -3.08 -17.22 3.80
N ASP A 382 -1.98 -17.12 3.07
CA ASP A 382 -0.62 -17.09 3.62
C ASP A 382 -0.42 -15.96 4.64
N PHE A 383 -1.06 -14.81 4.46
CA PHE A 383 -1.01 -13.71 5.43
C PHE A 383 -1.56 -14.12 6.82
N PHE A 384 -2.62 -14.92 6.85
CA PHE A 384 -3.20 -15.42 8.10
C PHE A 384 -2.46 -16.68 8.59
N ASP A 385 -2.25 -17.66 7.72
CA ASP A 385 -1.69 -18.96 8.08
C ASP A 385 -0.23 -18.89 8.54
N SER A 386 0.55 -17.93 8.02
CA SER A 386 1.94 -17.69 8.44
C SER A 386 2.06 -16.93 9.77
N GLY A 387 0.93 -16.52 10.38
CA GLY A 387 0.89 -15.66 11.56
C GLY A 387 1.38 -14.23 11.31
N LEU A 388 1.38 -13.76 10.05
CA LEU A 388 1.79 -12.41 9.70
C LEU A 388 0.77 -11.37 10.20
N TYR A 389 -0.52 -11.71 10.27
CA TYR A 389 -1.52 -10.84 10.90
C TYR A 389 -1.17 -10.46 12.35
N GLU A 390 -0.81 -11.43 13.19
CA GLU A 390 -0.44 -11.15 14.58
C GLU A 390 0.90 -10.41 14.67
N ARG A 391 1.84 -10.68 13.75
CA ARG A 391 3.07 -9.89 13.64
C ARG A 391 2.77 -8.44 13.27
N LEU A 392 1.84 -8.19 12.34
CA LEU A 392 1.41 -6.84 11.95
C LEU A 392 0.86 -6.07 13.15
N LEU A 393 -0.02 -6.68 13.94
CA LEU A 393 -0.57 -6.02 15.14
C LEU A 393 0.52 -5.74 16.18
N ARG A 394 1.41 -6.71 16.45
CA ARG A 394 2.54 -6.50 17.38
C ARG A 394 3.50 -5.41 16.90
N GLN A 395 3.83 -5.40 15.61
CA GLN A 395 4.70 -4.38 15.01
C GLN A 395 4.03 -3.00 15.08
N PHE A 396 2.73 -2.91 14.80
CA PHE A 396 1.97 -1.67 14.91
C PHE A 396 2.06 -1.12 16.34
N ASP A 397 1.73 -1.94 17.34
CA ASP A 397 1.73 -1.53 18.75
C ASP A 397 3.14 -1.12 19.21
N SER A 398 4.17 -1.88 18.83
CA SER A 398 5.57 -1.56 19.12
C SER A 398 6.03 -0.26 18.45
N THR A 399 5.59 -0.01 17.21
CA THR A 399 5.91 1.22 16.47
C THR A 399 5.27 2.44 17.12
N VAL A 400 3.99 2.34 17.50
CA VAL A 400 3.27 3.42 18.19
C VAL A 400 3.94 3.73 19.53
N GLU A 401 4.32 2.71 20.29
CA GLU A 401 4.99 2.90 21.57
C GLU A 401 6.38 3.53 21.40
N SER A 402 7.16 3.08 20.42
CA SER A 402 8.49 3.66 20.12
C SER A 402 8.40 5.11 19.61
N ALA A 403 7.33 5.45 18.88
CA ALA A 403 7.11 6.80 18.38
C ALA A 403 6.46 7.75 19.42
N ARG A 404 6.01 7.23 20.57
CA ARG A 404 5.16 7.98 21.50
C ARG A 404 5.82 9.28 21.96
N GLY A 405 7.07 9.18 22.45
CA GLY A 405 7.84 10.34 22.89
C GLY A 405 8.06 11.36 21.77
N SER A 406 8.42 10.88 20.57
CA SER A 406 8.67 11.74 19.41
C SER A 406 7.41 12.49 18.95
N ILE A 407 6.22 11.87 19.02
CA ILE A 407 4.92 12.51 18.75
C ILE A 407 4.59 13.57 19.81
N TYR A 408 4.75 13.23 21.10
CA TYR A 408 4.54 14.17 22.21
C TYR A 408 5.50 15.36 22.20
N ASN A 409 6.60 15.28 21.48
CA ASN A 409 7.57 16.37 21.35
C ASN A 409 7.47 17.10 20.00
N ASP A 410 6.63 16.64 19.07
CA ASP A 410 6.54 17.20 17.72
C ASP A 410 5.83 18.57 17.73
N PRO A 411 6.51 19.66 17.28
CA PRO A 411 5.90 20.99 17.22
C PRO A 411 5.01 21.21 16.00
N THR A 412 4.91 20.21 15.10
CA THR A 412 4.40 20.35 13.74
C THR A 412 3.53 19.17 13.31
N LEU A 413 2.71 18.64 14.22
CA LEU A 413 1.67 17.66 13.89
C LEU A 413 0.54 18.34 13.10
N VAL A 414 0.78 18.62 11.82
CA VAL A 414 -0.11 19.39 10.96
C VAL A 414 -0.38 18.65 9.65
N ASN A 415 -1.63 18.62 9.20
CA ASN A 415 -2.00 18.28 7.82
C ASN A 415 -2.60 19.52 7.16
N ALA A 416 -1.92 20.07 6.16
CA ALA A 416 -2.27 21.33 5.52
C ALA A 416 -2.41 22.48 6.53
N PHE A 417 -3.64 22.85 6.91
CA PHE A 417 -3.93 23.91 7.89
C PHE A 417 -4.59 23.38 9.17
N GLU A 418 -4.71 22.06 9.31
CA GLU A 418 -5.28 21.41 10.48
C GLU A 418 -4.14 20.97 11.41
N TYR A 419 -4.03 21.63 12.56
CA TYR A 419 -3.11 21.23 13.62
C TYR A 419 -3.75 20.14 14.47
N PHE A 420 -2.96 19.16 14.89
CA PHE A 420 -3.38 18.08 15.78
C PHE A 420 -2.63 18.14 17.09
N THR A 421 -3.34 18.01 18.20
CA THR A 421 -2.66 17.68 19.47
C THR A 421 -2.08 16.26 19.41
N PRO A 422 -1.12 15.91 20.28
CA PRO A 422 -0.70 14.52 20.43
C PRO A 422 -1.88 13.57 20.68
N GLU A 423 -2.84 13.95 21.52
CA GLU A 423 -4.03 13.15 21.83
C GLU A 423 -4.91 12.91 20.60
N GLU A 424 -5.13 13.94 19.78
CA GLU A 424 -5.87 13.80 18.52
C GLU A 424 -5.12 12.91 17.53
N THR A 425 -3.80 13.00 17.50
CA THR A 425 -2.91 12.15 16.69
C THR A 425 -3.04 10.68 17.12
N PHE A 426 -2.95 10.39 18.43
CA PHE A 426 -3.18 9.03 18.94
C PHE A 426 -4.60 8.54 18.70
N GLY A 427 -5.62 9.40 18.82
CA GLY A 427 -6.99 9.03 18.48
C GLY A 427 -7.17 8.62 17.01
N LYS A 428 -6.42 9.25 16.08
CA LYS A 428 -6.37 8.85 14.67
C LYS A 428 -5.60 7.53 14.48
N ILE A 429 -4.48 7.34 15.18
CA ILE A 429 -3.72 6.07 15.18
C ILE A 429 -4.59 4.92 15.70
N ASP A 430 -5.33 5.11 16.79
CA ASP A 430 -6.23 4.10 17.35
C ASP A 430 -7.37 3.75 16.39
N LYS A 431 -7.89 4.76 15.67
CA LYS A 431 -8.88 4.55 14.61
C LYS A 431 -8.29 3.73 13.47
N MET A 432 -7.08 4.06 13.03
CA MET A 432 -6.36 3.27 12.01
C MET A 432 -6.18 1.82 12.47
N ARG A 433 -5.76 1.59 13.72
CA ARG A 433 -5.62 0.23 14.29
C ARG A 433 -6.93 -0.55 14.25
N ARG A 434 -8.05 0.08 14.60
CA ARG A 434 -9.38 -0.55 14.49
C ARG A 434 -9.71 -0.91 13.04
N SER A 435 -9.45 0.00 12.10
CA SER A 435 -9.64 -0.29 10.67
C SER A 435 -8.77 -1.46 10.18
N ILE A 436 -7.52 -1.59 10.64
CA ILE A 436 -6.66 -2.74 10.32
C ILE A 436 -7.34 -4.05 10.75
N VAL A 437 -7.85 -4.11 11.99
CA VAL A 437 -8.52 -5.30 12.52
C VAL A 437 -9.81 -5.59 11.74
N GLU A 438 -10.67 -4.59 11.53
CA GLU A 438 -11.92 -4.76 10.78
C GLU A 438 -11.69 -5.20 9.34
N ILE A 439 -10.66 -4.68 8.67
CA ILE A 439 -10.28 -5.08 7.31
C ILE A 439 -9.76 -6.52 7.31
N ALA A 440 -8.87 -6.88 8.25
CA ALA A 440 -8.32 -8.22 8.36
C ALA A 440 -9.42 -9.25 8.65
N ASP A 441 -10.35 -8.95 9.56
CA ASP A 441 -11.48 -9.84 9.88
C ASP A 441 -12.36 -10.09 8.65
N GLN A 442 -12.69 -9.04 7.90
CA GLN A 442 -13.46 -9.17 6.66
C GLN A 442 -12.67 -9.91 5.57
N ALA A 443 -11.38 -9.64 5.41
CA ALA A 443 -10.53 -10.32 4.44
C ALA A 443 -10.38 -11.81 4.76
N HIS A 444 -10.27 -12.16 6.05
CA HIS A 444 -10.27 -13.54 6.51
C HIS A 444 -11.59 -14.24 6.19
N GLN A 445 -12.73 -13.57 6.43
CA GLN A 445 -14.06 -14.13 6.08
C GLN A 445 -14.23 -14.40 4.58
N LEU A 446 -13.58 -13.63 3.69
CA LEU A 446 -13.60 -13.88 2.25
C LEU A 446 -13.03 -15.26 1.90
N ILE A 447 -11.95 -15.67 2.58
CA ILE A 447 -11.22 -16.91 2.29
C ILE A 447 -11.54 -18.06 3.27
N ALA A 448 -12.25 -17.78 4.36
CA ALA A 448 -12.58 -18.76 5.39
C ALA A 448 -13.59 -19.82 4.90
N GLY A 449 -13.54 -21.00 5.52
CA GLY A 449 -14.34 -22.16 5.12
C GLY A 449 -15.87 -22.00 5.19
N GLU A 450 -16.40 -21.00 5.91
CA GLU A 450 -17.85 -20.79 6.03
C GLU A 450 -18.48 -20.21 4.75
N SER A 451 -17.70 -19.44 3.98
CA SER A 451 -18.10 -18.90 2.68
C SER A 451 -17.82 -19.87 1.53
N ALA A 452 -16.78 -20.71 1.68
CA ALA A 452 -16.42 -21.72 0.70
C ALA A 452 -17.33 -22.95 0.73
N ARG A 453 -17.83 -23.36 -0.44
CA ARG A 453 -18.68 -24.55 -0.55
C ARG A 453 -18.23 -25.40 -1.73
N LEU A 454 -18.15 -26.69 -1.48
CA LEU A 454 -18.01 -27.72 -2.49
C LEU A 454 -19.31 -28.52 -2.53
N SER A 455 -20.00 -28.51 -3.66
CA SER A 455 -21.10 -29.44 -3.94
C SER A 455 -20.64 -30.44 -4.99
N TYR A 456 -21.09 -31.69 -4.88
CA TYR A 456 -20.80 -32.70 -5.88
C TYR A 456 -22.01 -33.59 -6.19
N GLU A 457 -22.04 -34.14 -7.40
CA GLU A 457 -23.06 -35.09 -7.86
C GLU A 457 -22.37 -36.13 -8.75
N PHE A 458 -22.58 -37.42 -8.46
CA PHE A 458 -22.13 -38.50 -9.34
C PHE A 458 -23.13 -38.67 -10.50
N ILE A 459 -22.62 -38.67 -11.73
CA ILE A 459 -23.44 -38.77 -12.94
C ILE A 459 -23.32 -40.18 -13.49
N GLY A 460 -24.46 -40.88 -13.60
CA GLY A 460 -24.51 -42.20 -14.24
C GLY A 460 -23.84 -43.30 -13.41
N ASP A 461 -24.20 -43.42 -12.13
CA ASP A 461 -23.75 -44.45 -11.18
C ASP A 461 -24.17 -45.89 -11.58
N ASP A 462 -23.78 -46.38 -12.77
CA ASP A 462 -23.79 -47.82 -13.04
C ASP A 462 -22.52 -48.42 -12.45
N PRO A 463 -22.62 -49.29 -11.43
CA PRO A 463 -21.46 -49.93 -10.81
C PRO A 463 -20.66 -50.85 -11.76
N ASN A 464 -21.13 -51.07 -13.00
CA ASN A 464 -20.41 -51.81 -14.04
C ASN A 464 -19.68 -50.91 -15.06
N ASP A 465 -19.84 -49.59 -14.98
CA ASP A 465 -19.15 -48.65 -15.87
C ASP A 465 -17.65 -48.54 -15.48
N ASP A 466 -16.77 -48.50 -16.47
CA ASP A 466 -15.34 -48.27 -16.26
C ASP A 466 -14.98 -46.78 -16.16
N GLU A 467 -16.02 -45.93 -16.22
CA GLU A 467 -15.97 -44.49 -16.17
C GLU A 467 -16.76 -43.92 -14.97
N LEU A 468 -16.08 -43.17 -14.10
CA LEU A 468 -16.71 -42.35 -13.06
C LEU A 468 -16.85 -40.92 -13.58
N ARG A 469 -18.07 -40.38 -13.55
CA ARG A 469 -18.34 -38.96 -13.82
C ARG A 469 -18.79 -38.24 -12.57
N LEU A 470 -18.15 -37.13 -12.26
CA LEU A 470 -18.40 -36.32 -11.09
C LEU A 470 -18.61 -34.87 -11.50
N ARG A 471 -19.80 -34.32 -11.25
CA ARG A 471 -20.05 -32.89 -11.39
C ARG A 471 -19.72 -32.19 -10.07
N LEU A 472 -18.98 -31.10 -10.15
CA LEU A 472 -18.58 -30.27 -9.03
C LEU A 472 -19.16 -28.87 -9.18
N GLY A 473 -19.57 -28.29 -8.06
CA GLY A 473 -19.88 -26.87 -7.91
C GLY A 473 -19.02 -26.28 -6.81
N ILE A 474 -18.27 -25.23 -7.12
CA ILE A 474 -17.33 -24.58 -6.19
C ILE A 474 -17.75 -23.13 -6.00
N LEU A 475 -17.93 -22.74 -4.75
CA LEU A 475 -18.23 -21.37 -4.30
C LEU A 475 -17.20 -20.95 -3.24
N GLY A 476 -17.07 -19.64 -3.07
CA GLY A 476 -16.15 -18.97 -2.16
C GLY A 476 -14.78 -18.69 -2.75
N ARG A 477 -13.95 -18.00 -1.97
CA ARG A 477 -12.60 -17.55 -2.35
C ARG A 477 -11.50 -18.31 -1.62
N ARG A 478 -11.84 -19.42 -0.97
CA ARG A 478 -10.87 -20.26 -0.28
C ARG A 478 -9.92 -20.88 -1.32
N PRO A 479 -8.62 -20.61 -1.25
CA PRO A 479 -7.67 -21.23 -2.16
C PRO A 479 -7.65 -22.74 -1.94
N ASN A 480 -7.33 -23.48 -2.99
CA ASN A 480 -7.15 -24.92 -2.97
C ASN A 480 -6.13 -25.33 -4.03
N HIS A 481 -5.47 -26.46 -3.82
CA HIS A 481 -4.44 -27.00 -4.72
C HIS A 481 -4.84 -28.34 -5.30
N ARG A 482 -5.78 -29.03 -4.66
CA ARG A 482 -6.13 -30.40 -5.04
C ARG A 482 -7.58 -30.76 -4.77
N LEU A 483 -8.08 -31.67 -5.61
CA LEU A 483 -9.34 -32.38 -5.41
C LEU A 483 -9.02 -33.80 -4.92
N ALA A 484 -9.75 -34.27 -3.92
CA ALA A 484 -9.72 -35.65 -3.48
C ALA A 484 -11.08 -36.32 -3.65
N ILE A 485 -11.06 -37.53 -4.18
CA ILE A 485 -12.21 -38.43 -4.26
C ILE A 485 -11.90 -39.65 -3.38
N GLU A 486 -12.65 -39.83 -2.30
CA GLU A 486 -12.52 -40.98 -1.41
C GLU A 486 -13.42 -42.12 -1.87
N PHE A 487 -12.86 -43.33 -1.92
CA PHE A 487 -13.56 -44.55 -2.31
C PHE A 487 -13.73 -45.49 -1.11
N LEU A 488 -14.76 -46.32 -1.14
CA LEU A 488 -15.00 -47.34 -0.12
C LEU A 488 -13.83 -48.35 -0.04
N HIS A 489 -13.27 -48.71 -1.19
CA HIS A 489 -12.12 -49.59 -1.33
C HIS A 489 -11.06 -48.94 -2.20
N ARG A 490 -9.82 -49.43 -2.14
CA ARG A 490 -8.74 -48.96 -3.02
C ARG A 490 -9.12 -49.24 -4.48
N PRO A 491 -9.34 -48.22 -5.32
CA PRO A 491 -9.63 -48.44 -6.73
C PRO A 491 -8.37 -48.91 -7.46
N THR A 492 -8.54 -49.45 -8.66
CA THR A 492 -7.41 -49.61 -9.58
C THR A 492 -6.88 -48.24 -9.98
N GLN A 493 -5.58 -48.15 -10.27
CA GLN A 493 -4.99 -46.91 -10.74
C GLN A 493 -5.73 -46.48 -12.03
N PRO A 494 -6.32 -45.27 -12.08
CA PRO A 494 -7.04 -44.83 -13.25
C PRO A 494 -6.09 -44.73 -14.45
N VAL A 495 -6.60 -45.05 -15.63
CA VAL A 495 -5.85 -44.96 -16.89
C VAL A 495 -5.83 -43.52 -17.39
N SER A 496 -6.91 -42.77 -17.17
CA SER A 496 -6.96 -41.34 -17.51
C SER A 496 -7.90 -40.56 -16.60
N VAL A 497 -7.55 -39.31 -16.31
CA VAL A 497 -8.38 -38.34 -15.60
C VAL A 497 -8.50 -37.07 -16.45
N ALA A 498 -9.72 -36.63 -16.70
CA ALA A 498 -10.01 -35.39 -17.40
C ALA A 498 -10.86 -34.46 -16.53
N ILE A 499 -10.64 -33.15 -16.65
CA ILE A 499 -11.50 -32.12 -16.06
C ILE A 499 -12.07 -31.31 -17.20
N ALA A 500 -13.40 -31.22 -17.25
CA ALA A 500 -14.13 -30.36 -18.14
C ALA A 500 -14.73 -29.16 -17.41
N TYR A 501 -14.76 -28.02 -18.09
CA TYR A 501 -15.38 -26.78 -17.64
C TYR A 501 -15.96 -26.03 -18.83
N TRP A 502 -16.72 -24.96 -18.58
CA TRP A 502 -17.36 -24.17 -19.62
C TRP A 502 -16.77 -22.78 -19.68
N LYS A 503 -16.38 -22.37 -20.89
CA LYS A 503 -15.90 -21.02 -21.18
C LYS A 503 -16.69 -20.46 -22.36
N ASN A 504 -17.35 -19.33 -22.17
CA ASN A 504 -18.21 -18.71 -23.20
C ASN A 504 -19.27 -19.67 -23.78
N GLY A 505 -19.77 -20.62 -22.98
CA GLY A 505 -20.73 -21.63 -23.41
C GLY A 505 -20.12 -22.85 -24.10
N GLU A 506 -18.83 -22.85 -24.41
CA GLU A 506 -18.13 -23.99 -24.98
C GLU A 506 -17.54 -24.87 -23.88
N ARG A 507 -17.69 -26.19 -24.03
CA ARG A 507 -17.09 -27.17 -23.12
C ARG A 507 -15.63 -27.35 -23.48
N VAL A 508 -14.75 -27.02 -22.54
CA VAL A 508 -13.31 -27.26 -22.62
C VAL A 508 -12.98 -28.46 -21.74
N GLU A 509 -12.26 -29.44 -22.28
CA GLU A 509 -11.80 -30.62 -21.55
C GLU A 509 -10.28 -30.63 -21.53
N VAL A 510 -9.69 -30.86 -20.35
CA VAL A 510 -8.24 -30.90 -20.14
C VAL A 510 -7.88 -32.24 -19.53
N ASP A 511 -6.92 -32.93 -20.15
CA ASP A 511 -6.31 -34.12 -19.57
C ASP A 511 -5.41 -33.72 -18.39
N VAL A 512 -5.72 -34.28 -17.22
CA VAL A 512 -5.00 -34.05 -15.96
C VAL A 512 -4.46 -35.36 -15.37
N SER A 513 -4.35 -36.41 -16.18
CA SER A 513 -3.86 -37.73 -15.75
C SER A 513 -2.50 -37.64 -15.07
N GLY A 514 -1.60 -36.78 -15.56
CA GLY A 514 -0.28 -36.56 -14.96
C GLY A 514 -0.28 -35.85 -13.59
N ALA A 515 -1.39 -35.22 -13.21
CA ALA A 515 -1.60 -34.59 -11.89
C ALA A 515 -2.41 -35.49 -10.95
N ALA A 516 -2.84 -36.68 -11.40
CA ALA A 516 -3.64 -37.60 -10.62
C ALA A 516 -2.77 -38.68 -9.96
N SER A 517 -2.97 -38.91 -8.67
CA SER A 517 -2.27 -39.95 -7.92
C SER A 517 -3.20 -40.69 -6.97
N LEU A 518 -2.97 -41.99 -6.80
CA LEU A 518 -3.77 -42.83 -5.90
C LEU A 518 -3.03 -43.05 -4.58
N LYS A 519 -3.58 -42.54 -3.48
CA LYS A 519 -3.06 -42.69 -2.12
C LYS A 519 -4.04 -43.52 -1.28
N GLY A 520 -3.77 -44.82 -1.13
CA GLY A 520 -4.69 -45.74 -0.46
C GLY A 520 -6.01 -45.85 -1.21
N ASN A 521 -7.13 -45.48 -0.58
CA ASN A 521 -8.46 -45.42 -1.17
C ASN A 521 -8.86 -44.01 -1.65
N ARG A 522 -7.90 -43.09 -1.79
CA ARG A 522 -8.13 -41.69 -2.19
C ARG A 522 -7.44 -41.40 -3.52
N LEU A 523 -8.21 -40.94 -4.50
CA LEU A 523 -7.67 -40.35 -5.73
C LEU A 523 -7.47 -38.85 -5.50
N GLU A 524 -6.24 -38.38 -5.57
CA GLU A 524 -5.90 -36.96 -5.49
C GLU A 524 -5.55 -36.42 -6.88
N ILE A 525 -6.09 -35.26 -7.23
CA ILE A 525 -5.81 -34.54 -8.46
C ILE A 525 -5.24 -33.18 -8.08
N GLU A 526 -3.95 -32.97 -8.33
CA GLU A 526 -3.20 -31.76 -7.98
C GLU A 526 -3.47 -30.62 -8.98
N ARG A 527 -4.72 -30.13 -8.96
CA ARG A 527 -5.17 -28.98 -9.74
C ARG A 527 -6.07 -28.08 -8.89
N PRO A 528 -5.82 -26.76 -8.87
CA PRO A 528 -6.73 -25.80 -8.25
C PRO A 528 -8.03 -25.73 -9.06
N LEU A 529 -9.15 -25.70 -8.34
CA LEU A 529 -10.49 -25.51 -8.91
C LEU A 529 -11.16 -24.32 -8.22
N LEU A 530 -11.55 -23.32 -8.99
CA LEU A 530 -11.99 -22.04 -8.44
C LEU A 530 -13.49 -21.82 -8.65
N ALA A 531 -14.07 -20.95 -7.83
CA ALA A 531 -15.33 -20.32 -8.17
C ALA A 531 -15.20 -19.51 -9.47
N SER A 532 -16.32 -19.29 -10.15
CA SER A 532 -16.38 -18.41 -11.32
C SER A 532 -16.67 -16.97 -10.87
N TYR A 533 -16.33 -15.99 -11.70
CA TYR A 533 -16.58 -14.58 -11.40
C TYR A 533 -17.14 -13.87 -12.63
N ASP A 534 -18.33 -13.27 -12.48
CA ASP A 534 -18.85 -12.34 -13.46
C ASP A 534 -18.15 -11.00 -13.29
N TYR A 535 -17.55 -10.51 -14.37
CA TYR A 535 -16.94 -9.20 -14.40
C TYR A 535 -18.00 -8.13 -14.67
N TYR A 536 -18.38 -7.37 -13.65
CA TYR A 536 -19.32 -6.26 -13.79
C TYR A 536 -18.58 -4.93 -13.78
N ASN A 537 -18.88 -4.08 -14.76
CA ASN A 537 -18.37 -2.70 -14.79
C ASN A 537 -19.57 -1.76 -14.86
N ASP A 538 -19.80 -0.98 -13.80
CA ASP A 538 -20.87 0.01 -13.81
C ASP A 538 -20.52 1.13 -14.80
N PRO A 539 -21.26 1.28 -15.92
CA PRO A 539 -20.98 2.31 -16.91
C PRO A 539 -21.19 3.74 -16.36
N ASN A 540 -21.88 3.90 -15.23
CA ASN A 540 -22.16 5.18 -14.59
C ASN A 540 -21.21 5.50 -13.43
N ALA A 541 -20.32 4.59 -13.06
CA ALA A 541 -19.38 4.83 -11.99
C ALA A 541 -18.42 5.98 -12.36
N LYS A 542 -18.28 6.96 -11.45
CA LYS A 542 -17.39 8.11 -11.64
C LYS A 542 -15.90 7.72 -11.71
N ARG A 543 -15.56 6.50 -11.32
CA ARG A 543 -14.23 5.89 -11.39
C ARG A 543 -14.38 4.48 -11.97
N ARG A 544 -13.34 3.98 -12.64
CA ARG A 544 -13.23 2.55 -12.94
C ARG A 544 -13.22 1.80 -11.61
N ASN A 545 -14.36 1.19 -11.30
CA ASN A 545 -14.55 0.23 -10.23
C ASN A 545 -15.33 -0.90 -10.87
N ALA A 546 -14.61 -1.90 -11.36
CA ALA A 546 -15.26 -3.14 -11.70
C ALA A 546 -15.38 -4.01 -10.46
N GLU A 547 -16.46 -4.79 -10.41
CA GLU A 547 -16.76 -5.72 -9.33
C GLU A 547 -16.71 -7.14 -9.89
N LEU A 548 -16.05 -8.03 -9.16
CA LEU A 548 -16.09 -9.47 -9.43
C LEU A 548 -17.23 -10.08 -8.62
N ILE A 549 -18.31 -10.44 -9.32
CA ILE A 549 -19.48 -11.06 -8.71
C ILE A 549 -19.27 -12.57 -8.74
N GLU A 550 -19.10 -13.16 -7.56
CA GLU A 550 -18.89 -14.59 -7.42
C GLU A 550 -20.08 -15.41 -7.96
N LYS A 551 -19.75 -16.48 -8.69
CA LYS A 551 -20.66 -17.50 -9.21
C LYS A 551 -20.10 -18.89 -8.93
N PRO A 552 -20.96 -19.92 -8.86
CA PRO A 552 -20.49 -21.29 -8.79
C PRO A 552 -19.59 -21.63 -9.99
N GLY A 553 -18.36 -22.05 -9.72
CA GLY A 553 -17.50 -22.70 -10.70
C GLY A 553 -17.99 -24.12 -10.93
N ILE A 554 -18.37 -24.45 -12.16
CA ILE A 554 -18.92 -25.76 -12.51
C ILE A 554 -17.88 -26.57 -13.29
N TYR A 555 -17.60 -27.77 -12.79
CA TYR A 555 -16.64 -28.69 -13.39
C TYR A 555 -17.25 -30.08 -13.54
N GLU A 556 -16.79 -30.83 -14.55
CA GLU A 556 -17.05 -32.25 -14.69
C GLU A 556 -15.71 -32.99 -14.67
N VAL A 557 -15.50 -33.83 -13.65
CA VAL A 557 -14.33 -34.70 -13.53
C VAL A 557 -14.70 -36.06 -14.06
N VAL A 558 -13.92 -36.57 -15.00
CA VAL A 558 -14.10 -37.89 -15.61
C VAL A 558 -12.88 -38.74 -15.32
N VAL A 559 -13.09 -39.85 -14.63
CA VAL A 559 -12.04 -40.81 -14.26
C VAL A 559 -12.32 -42.12 -14.99
N ARG A 560 -11.38 -42.57 -15.82
CA ARG A 560 -11.53 -43.78 -16.65
C ARG A 560 -10.56 -44.88 -16.27
N GLY A 561 -10.96 -46.12 -16.51
CA GLY A 561 -10.15 -47.31 -16.22
C GLY A 561 -10.21 -47.74 -14.75
N LEU A 562 -11.32 -47.42 -14.07
CA LEU A 562 -11.60 -47.89 -12.72
C LEU A 562 -12.29 -49.27 -12.84
N THR A 563 -11.80 -50.34 -12.19
CA THR A 563 -12.46 -51.67 -12.28
C THR A 563 -13.68 -51.78 -11.35
N PRO A 564 -14.83 -52.36 -11.75
CA PRO A 564 -16.11 -52.35 -11.02
C PRO A 564 -16.07 -52.74 -9.53
N GLN A 565 -15.12 -53.59 -9.12
CA GLN A 565 -15.00 -54.06 -7.75
C GLN A 565 -14.30 -53.02 -6.85
N GLY A 566 -15.08 -52.11 -6.27
CA GLY A 566 -14.62 -51.19 -5.22
C GLY A 566 -14.70 -49.69 -5.53
N ASN A 567 -15.18 -49.32 -6.72
CA ASN A 567 -15.34 -47.94 -7.16
C ASN A 567 -16.60 -47.27 -6.60
N VAL A 568 -16.92 -47.47 -5.33
CA VAL A 568 -18.02 -46.74 -4.70
C VAL A 568 -17.43 -45.45 -4.13
N PRO A 569 -17.60 -44.29 -4.80
CA PRO A 569 -17.11 -43.04 -4.26
C PRO A 569 -18.00 -42.66 -3.06
N MET A 570 -17.36 -42.18 -2.00
CA MET A 570 -17.98 -41.94 -0.69
C MET A 570 -18.01 -40.47 -0.33
N ASP A 571 -16.95 -39.75 -0.67
CA ASP A 571 -16.74 -38.36 -0.26
C ASP A 571 -15.87 -37.64 -1.29
N VAL A 572 -16.07 -36.34 -1.42
CA VAL A 572 -15.25 -35.47 -2.27
C VAL A 572 -14.79 -34.30 -1.44
N ARG A 573 -13.51 -33.92 -1.54
CA ARG A 573 -12.92 -32.84 -0.76
C ARG A 573 -12.01 -31.96 -1.60
N LEU A 574 -11.92 -30.68 -1.26
CA LEU A 574 -10.89 -29.77 -1.77
C LEU A 574 -9.83 -29.55 -0.70
N GLY A 575 -8.56 -29.63 -1.07
CA GLY A 575 -7.43 -29.49 -0.13
C GLY A 575 -6.54 -28.32 -0.48
N LEU A 576 -6.08 -27.60 0.54
CA LEU A 576 -4.98 -26.64 0.45
C LEU A 576 -3.67 -27.36 0.86
N GLY A 577 -3.57 -27.78 2.12
CA GLY A 577 -2.48 -28.61 2.66
C GLY A 577 -2.79 -30.11 2.70
N GLU A 578 -1.88 -30.91 3.28
CA GLU A 578 -2.13 -32.36 3.48
C GLU A 578 -3.26 -32.63 4.49
N ASP A 579 -3.42 -31.74 5.46
CA ASP A 579 -4.39 -31.87 6.56
C ASP A 579 -5.54 -30.86 6.49
N ASP A 580 -5.52 -29.94 5.53
CA ASP A 580 -6.53 -28.90 5.41
C ASP A 580 -7.52 -29.17 4.27
N TRP A 581 -8.68 -29.71 4.63
CA TRP A 581 -9.70 -30.18 3.69
C TRP A 581 -11.06 -29.53 3.89
N LEU A 582 -11.62 -28.98 2.81
CA LEU A 582 -13.03 -28.62 2.70
C LEU A 582 -13.82 -29.83 2.22
N ARG A 583 -14.69 -30.36 3.08
CA ARG A 583 -15.58 -31.47 2.72
C ARG A 583 -16.73 -31.02 1.82
N GLY A 584 -17.00 -31.80 0.78
CA GLY A 584 -18.10 -31.56 -0.13
C GLY A 584 -19.45 -32.04 0.41
N PHE A 585 -20.51 -31.43 -0.09
CA PHE A 585 -21.89 -31.87 0.12
C PHE A 585 -22.41 -32.61 -1.11
N ASP A 586 -22.94 -33.82 -0.91
CA ASP A 586 -23.58 -34.63 -1.96
C ASP A 586 -24.93 -34.01 -2.34
N ALA A 587 -24.99 -33.38 -3.52
CA ALA A 587 -26.19 -32.74 -4.04
C ALA A 587 -27.16 -33.72 -4.73
N GLY A 588 -26.71 -34.95 -5.00
CA GLY A 588 -27.50 -35.99 -5.68
C GLY A 588 -28.37 -36.83 -4.72
N ARG A 589 -27.97 -36.94 -3.44
CA ARG A 589 -28.75 -37.61 -2.40
C ARG A 589 -29.79 -36.66 -1.78
N LYS A 590 -31.01 -36.65 -2.33
CA LYS A 590 -32.20 -36.08 -1.69
C LYS A 590 -32.79 -37.00 -0.63
#